data_AF-A0A3D5W3R3-F1
#
_entry.id   AF-A0A3D5W3R3-F1
#
_cell.length_a   1.000
_cell.length_b   1.000
_cell.length_c   1.000
_cell.angle_alpha   90.00
_cell.angle_beta   90.00
_cell.angle_gamma   90.00
#
_symmetry.space_group_name_H-M   'P 1'
#
loop_
_entity.id
_entity.type
_entity.pdbx_description
1 polymer ?
#
loop_
_entity_poly.entity_id
_entity_poly.type
_entity_poly.pdbx_seq_one_letter_code
_entity_poly.pdbx_strand_id
1 'polypeptide(L)'
;CTSEDINNLSYALMVRDARNEILLPAVDQIIALLADMAGALAGQAMLARTHGQPASPTTMGKELANVVARLDRVRDQVATTAIRGKFNGAVGNFNAHLAAYPEVDWQRLSQHFVEGLELDWQQMTTQIEPHDDLAALCHAMARLNTVLIDLDRDLWGYISLGYFRQKTVAGEVGSSTMPHKVNPIDFENS
;
A
#
# COMPACT_ATOMS: atom_id res chain seq x y z
N CYS A 1 13.29 31.33 0.16
CA CYS A 1 13.14 29.89 0.52
C CYS A 1 14.35 29.41 1.32
N THR A 2 14.19 28.29 2.03
CA THR A 2 15.27 27.46 2.61
C THR A 2 15.34 26.12 1.86
N SER A 3 16.42 25.35 2.01
CA SER A 3 16.57 24.04 1.36
C SER A 3 15.37 23.12 1.62
N GLU A 4 14.88 23.11 2.86
CA GLU A 4 13.74 22.28 3.25
C GLU A 4 12.41 22.72 2.64
N ASP A 5 12.27 23.96 2.15
CA ASP A 5 11.09 24.33 1.35
C ASP A 5 11.06 23.57 0.01
N ILE A 6 12.22 23.17 -0.52
CA ILE A 6 12.33 22.41 -1.78
C ILE A 6 12.28 20.91 -1.52
N ASN A 7 13.03 20.43 -0.51
CA ASN A 7 13.15 19.00 -0.22
C ASN A 7 11.80 18.39 0.14
N ASN A 8 11.06 19.00 1.07
CA ASN A 8 9.77 18.44 1.52
C ASN A 8 8.76 18.31 0.38
N LEU A 9 8.66 19.32 -0.49
CA LEU A 9 7.75 19.30 -1.64
C LEU A 9 8.17 18.24 -2.65
N SER A 10 9.47 18.11 -2.90
CA SER A 10 10.01 17.07 -3.79
C SER A 10 9.67 15.67 -3.27
N TYR A 11 9.84 15.42 -1.98
CA TYR A 11 9.50 14.14 -1.37
C TYR A 11 7.99 13.87 -1.38
N ALA A 12 7.17 14.88 -1.07
CA ALA A 12 5.71 14.77 -1.11
C ALA A 12 5.21 14.39 -2.51
N LEU A 13 5.75 15.01 -3.56
CA LEU A 13 5.44 14.66 -4.95
C LEU A 13 5.86 13.22 -5.28
N MET A 14 7.10 12.83 -4.95
CA MET A 14 7.60 11.47 -5.18
C MET A 14 6.70 10.42 -4.51
N VAL A 15 6.31 10.66 -3.26
CA VAL A 15 5.47 9.73 -2.48
C VAL A 15 4.06 9.68 -3.04
N ARG A 16 3.47 10.83 -3.40
CA ARG A 16 2.13 10.90 -3.99
C ARG A 16 2.08 10.13 -5.31
N ASP A 17 3.03 10.37 -6.19
CA ASP A 17 3.06 9.75 -7.52
C ASP A 17 3.32 8.25 -7.40
N ALA A 18 4.27 7.83 -6.56
CA ALA A 18 4.49 6.41 -6.27
C ALA A 18 3.25 5.72 -5.70
N ARG A 19 2.51 6.39 -4.79
CA ARG A 19 1.27 5.85 -4.23
C ARG A 19 0.19 5.72 -5.30
N ASN A 20 -0.08 6.80 -6.03
CA ASN A 20 -1.23 6.91 -6.91
C ASN A 20 -1.05 6.16 -8.23
N GLU A 21 0.16 6.17 -8.79
CA GLU A 21 0.43 5.64 -10.13
C GLU A 21 0.98 4.21 -10.12
N ILE A 22 1.57 3.78 -9.01
CA ILE A 22 2.24 2.47 -8.92
C ILE A 22 1.58 1.58 -7.87
N LEU A 23 1.58 2.01 -6.60
CA LEU A 23 1.16 1.17 -5.48
C LEU A 23 -0.34 0.84 -5.54
N LEU A 24 -1.21 1.84 -5.62
CA LEU A 24 -2.66 1.62 -5.63
C LEU A 24 -3.12 0.80 -6.84
N PRO A 25 -2.66 1.08 -8.08
CA PRO A 25 -3.02 0.24 -9.23
C PRO A 25 -2.58 -1.23 -9.10
N ALA A 26 -1.40 -1.49 -8.51
CA ALA A 26 -0.94 -2.86 -8.28
C ALA A 26 -1.80 -3.59 -7.24
N VAL A 27 -2.17 -2.91 -6.15
CA VAL A 27 -3.08 -3.45 -5.13
C VAL A 27 -4.46 -3.71 -5.71
N ASP A 28 -4.99 -2.79 -6.53
CA ASP A 28 -6.30 -2.92 -7.16
C ASP A 28 -6.35 -4.14 -8.10
N GLN A 29 -5.25 -4.44 -8.81
CA GLN A 29 -5.14 -5.65 -9.63
C GLN A 29 -5.20 -6.93 -8.78
N ILE A 30 -4.51 -6.96 -7.63
CA ILE A 30 -4.54 -8.10 -6.71
C ILE A 30 -5.96 -8.30 -6.17
N ILE A 31 -6.60 -7.22 -5.72
CA ILE A 31 -7.98 -7.23 -5.21
C ILE A 31 -8.95 -7.76 -6.27
N ALA A 32 -8.87 -7.26 -7.51
CA ALA A 32 -9.74 -7.69 -8.60
C ALA A 32 -9.56 -9.18 -8.91
N LEU A 33 -8.31 -9.66 -8.98
CA LEU A 33 -8.02 -11.08 -9.23
C LEU A 33 -8.60 -11.97 -8.12
N LEU A 34 -8.42 -11.58 -6.86
CA LEU A 34 -8.96 -12.33 -5.72
C LEU A 34 -10.49 -12.30 -5.68
N ALA A 35 -11.10 -11.18 -6.07
CA ALA A 35 -12.56 -11.05 -6.15
C ALA A 35 -13.15 -11.95 -7.25
N ASP A 36 -12.50 -11.99 -8.42
CA ASP A 36 -12.89 -12.88 -9.52
C ASP A 36 -12.77 -14.36 -9.09
N MET A 37 -11.66 -14.73 -8.44
CA MET A 37 -11.48 -16.08 -7.88
C MET A 37 -12.51 -16.39 -6.80
N ALA A 38 -12.83 -15.43 -5.93
CA ALA A 38 -13.84 -15.58 -4.89
C ALA A 38 -15.22 -15.88 -5.50
N GLY A 39 -15.61 -15.16 -6.56
CA GLY A 39 -16.83 -15.39 -7.30
C GLY A 39 -16.84 -16.77 -7.99
N ALA A 40 -15.77 -17.11 -8.71
CA ALA A 40 -15.66 -18.38 -9.43
C ALA A 40 -15.68 -19.60 -8.50
N LEU A 41 -15.15 -19.47 -7.28
CA LEU A 41 -15.04 -20.55 -6.29
C LEU A 41 -16.10 -20.46 -5.18
N ALA A 42 -17.13 -19.61 -5.34
CA ALA A 42 -18.14 -19.35 -4.31
C ALA A 42 -18.87 -20.63 -3.84
N GLY A 43 -19.14 -21.56 -4.76
CA GLY A 43 -19.77 -22.85 -4.47
C GLY A 43 -18.82 -24.01 -4.15
N GLN A 44 -17.49 -23.79 -4.19
CA GLN A 44 -16.51 -24.84 -3.99
C GLN A 44 -16.35 -25.15 -2.50
N ALA A 45 -17.06 -26.17 -2.01
CA ALA A 45 -16.97 -26.61 -0.62
C ALA A 45 -15.53 -26.99 -0.23
N MET A 46 -15.13 -26.59 0.97
CA MET A 46 -13.83 -26.82 1.57
C MET A 46 -13.97 -27.22 3.03
N LEU A 47 -13.19 -28.21 3.48
CA LEU A 47 -13.07 -28.53 4.89
C LEU A 47 -12.23 -27.44 5.57
N ALA A 48 -12.88 -26.60 6.38
CA ALA A 48 -12.20 -25.54 7.12
C ALA A 48 -11.28 -26.12 8.19
N ARG A 49 -10.31 -25.32 8.62
CA ARG A 49 -9.39 -25.68 9.70
C ARG A 49 -9.32 -24.58 10.76
N THR A 50 -9.53 -24.97 12.02
CA THR A 50 -9.32 -24.10 13.18
C THR A 50 -8.34 -24.79 14.12
N HIS A 51 -7.29 -24.10 14.58
CA HIS A 51 -6.13 -24.72 15.24
C HIS A 51 -5.49 -25.84 14.40
N GLY A 52 -5.58 -25.74 13.07
CA GLY A 52 -5.15 -26.78 12.12
C GLY A 52 -6.04 -28.02 12.03
N GLN A 53 -7.06 -28.15 12.89
CA GLN A 53 -7.96 -29.31 12.96
C GLN A 53 -9.19 -29.14 12.06
N PRO A 54 -9.75 -30.23 11.50
CA PRO A 54 -11.03 -30.21 10.78
C PRO A 54 -12.13 -29.46 11.55
N ALA A 55 -12.82 -28.55 10.88
CA ALA A 55 -13.91 -27.75 11.43
C ALA A 55 -15.15 -27.78 10.52
N SER A 56 -16.19 -27.02 10.88
CA SER A 56 -17.40 -26.87 10.06
C SER A 56 -17.04 -26.42 8.63
N PRO A 57 -17.67 -26.98 7.58
CA PRO A 57 -17.32 -26.64 6.19
C PRO A 57 -17.45 -25.14 5.87
N THR A 58 -16.66 -24.72 4.89
CA THR A 58 -16.69 -23.39 4.27
C THR A 58 -16.68 -23.53 2.75
N THR A 59 -16.53 -22.43 2.00
CA THR A 59 -16.19 -22.48 0.58
C THR A 59 -14.88 -21.75 0.30
N MET A 60 -14.12 -22.22 -0.68
CA MET A 60 -12.86 -21.57 -1.07
C MET A 60 -13.10 -20.11 -1.47
N GLY A 61 -14.18 -19.85 -2.22
CA GLY A 61 -14.53 -18.49 -2.60
C GLY A 61 -14.81 -17.57 -1.42
N LYS A 62 -15.48 -18.07 -0.37
CA LYS A 62 -15.71 -17.28 0.86
C LYS A 62 -14.41 -16.96 1.60
N GLU A 63 -13.44 -17.88 1.64
CA GLU A 63 -12.16 -17.57 2.30
C GLU A 63 -11.37 -16.50 1.53
N LEU A 64 -11.38 -16.51 0.21
CA LEU A 64 -10.79 -15.44 -0.60
C LEU A 64 -11.55 -14.12 -0.44
N ALA A 65 -12.88 -14.15 -0.37
CA ALA A 65 -13.71 -12.95 -0.15
C ALA A 65 -13.39 -12.24 1.18
N ASN A 66 -13.04 -12.98 2.23
CA ASN A 66 -12.58 -12.38 3.49
C ASN A 66 -11.31 -11.55 3.30
N VAL A 67 -10.38 -12.02 2.46
CA VAL A 67 -9.13 -11.32 2.16
C VAL A 67 -9.42 -10.06 1.33
N VAL A 68 -10.25 -10.16 0.29
CA VAL A 68 -10.71 -9.02 -0.52
C VAL A 68 -11.28 -7.91 0.38
N ALA A 69 -12.24 -8.24 1.24
CA ALA A 69 -12.86 -7.26 2.13
C ALA A 69 -11.86 -6.59 3.09
N ARG A 70 -10.81 -7.31 3.52
CA ARG A 70 -9.74 -6.75 4.34
C ARG A 70 -8.82 -5.85 3.53
N LEU A 71 -8.46 -6.25 2.31
CA LEU A 71 -7.60 -5.50 1.39
C LEU A 71 -8.27 -4.19 0.95
N ASP A 72 -9.54 -4.21 0.54
CA ASP A 72 -10.29 -3.00 0.18
C ASP A 72 -10.20 -1.93 1.28
N ARG A 73 -10.48 -2.34 2.52
CA ARG A 73 -10.46 -1.42 3.67
C ARG A 73 -9.07 -0.81 3.92
N VAL A 74 -8.00 -1.58 3.81
CA VAL A 74 -6.63 -1.06 4.04
C VAL A 74 -6.09 -0.30 2.83
N ARG A 75 -6.49 -0.67 1.62
CA ARG A 75 -6.23 0.07 0.38
C ARG A 75 -6.84 1.47 0.45
N ASP A 76 -8.08 1.59 0.90
CA ASP A 76 -8.73 2.90 1.09
C ASP A 76 -8.00 3.76 2.12
N GLN A 77 -7.48 3.16 3.19
CA GLN A 77 -6.66 3.88 4.17
C GLN A 77 -5.36 4.41 3.57
N VAL A 78 -4.68 3.61 2.73
CA VAL A 78 -3.51 4.07 1.97
C VAL A 78 -3.89 5.24 1.05
N ALA A 79 -4.97 5.09 0.28
CA ALA A 79 -5.40 6.08 -0.70
C ALA A 79 -5.83 7.42 -0.07
N THR A 80 -6.46 7.38 1.10
CA THR A 80 -6.99 8.55 1.81
C THR A 80 -5.97 9.19 2.77
N THR A 81 -4.79 8.60 2.95
CA THR A 81 -3.75 9.21 3.79
C THR A 81 -3.32 10.55 3.18
N ALA A 82 -3.33 11.63 3.96
CA ALA A 82 -2.91 12.93 3.50
C ALA A 82 -1.43 12.90 3.08
N ILE A 83 -1.06 13.72 2.09
CA ILE A 83 0.34 13.96 1.72
C ILE A 83 0.49 15.46 1.64
N ARG A 84 1.09 16.05 2.69
CA ARG A 84 1.21 17.49 2.82
C ARG A 84 2.58 18.01 2.43
N GLY A 85 2.58 19.25 1.96
CA GLY A 85 3.77 20.04 1.68
C GLY A 85 3.75 21.36 2.43
N LYS A 86 4.93 21.96 2.62
CA LYS A 86 5.09 23.26 3.27
C LYS A 86 6.03 24.17 2.47
N PHE A 87 5.79 25.48 2.57
CA PHE A 87 6.68 26.51 2.02
C PHE A 87 6.65 27.76 2.90
N ASN A 88 7.55 27.88 3.87
CA ASN A 88 7.49 28.96 4.88
C ASN A 88 8.85 29.41 5.43
N GLY A 89 9.94 29.03 4.75
CA GLY A 89 11.27 29.57 4.99
C GLY A 89 12.01 28.88 6.15
N ALA A 90 13.10 29.53 6.57
CA ALA A 90 14.15 28.92 7.40
C ALA A 90 13.67 28.26 8.70
N VAL A 91 12.61 28.77 9.32
CA VAL A 91 12.08 28.30 10.62
C VAL A 91 10.56 28.39 10.69
N GLY A 92 9.86 28.35 9.56
CA GLY A 92 8.39 28.30 9.56
C GLY A 92 7.64 29.64 9.57
N ASN A 93 8.35 30.79 9.60
CA ASN A 93 7.75 32.10 9.91
C ASN A 93 7.83 33.13 8.78
N PHE A 94 8.24 32.75 7.57
CA PHE A 94 8.37 33.66 6.42
C PHE A 94 9.35 34.84 6.60
N ASN A 95 10.19 34.86 7.64
CA ASN A 95 11.04 36.00 8.03
C ASN A 95 11.76 36.70 6.85
N ALA A 96 12.46 35.94 6.01
CA ALA A 96 13.20 36.50 4.86
C ALA A 96 12.26 37.11 3.80
N HIS A 97 11.08 36.52 3.61
CA HIS A 97 10.09 36.98 2.66
C HIS A 97 9.42 38.28 3.14
N LEU A 98 9.00 38.32 4.42
CA LEU A 98 8.42 39.50 5.05
C LEU A 98 9.41 40.67 5.17
N ALA A 99 10.70 40.39 5.37
CA ALA A 99 11.72 41.43 5.42
C ALA A 99 11.91 42.15 4.07
N ALA A 100 11.71 41.44 2.95
CA ALA A 100 11.86 42.00 1.62
C ALA A 100 10.54 42.59 1.07
N TYR A 101 9.41 41.94 1.36
CA TYR A 101 8.09 42.31 0.86
C TYR A 101 7.03 42.15 1.96
N PRO A 102 6.95 43.10 2.92
CA PRO A 102 6.03 43.02 4.06
C PRO A 102 4.54 43.15 3.68
N GLU A 103 4.23 43.70 2.51
CA GLU A 103 2.88 43.91 1.99
C GLU A 103 2.26 42.67 1.34
N VAL A 104 3.07 41.65 1.04
CA VAL A 104 2.61 40.41 0.40
C VAL A 104 2.04 39.45 1.45
N ASP A 105 0.85 38.90 1.17
CA ASP A 105 0.26 37.82 1.96
C ASP A 105 0.98 36.49 1.66
N TRP A 106 2.10 36.28 2.37
CA TRP A 106 2.95 35.10 2.19
C TRP A 106 2.29 33.79 2.63
N GLN A 107 1.33 33.82 3.56
CA GLN A 107 0.59 32.62 3.95
C GLN A 107 -0.31 32.16 2.81
N ARG A 108 -1.08 33.09 2.22
CA ARG A 108 -1.92 32.77 1.06
C ARG A 108 -1.10 32.37 -0.15
N LEU A 109 0.02 33.03 -0.41
CA LEU A 109 0.93 32.65 -1.50
C LEU A 109 1.50 31.24 -1.28
N SER A 110 1.93 30.92 -0.06
CA SER A 110 2.42 29.59 0.31
C SER A 110 1.36 28.52 0.07
N GLN A 111 0.13 28.75 0.55
CA GLN A 111 -0.98 27.83 0.34
C GLN A 111 -1.23 27.59 -1.15
N HIS A 112 -1.41 28.66 -1.93
CA HIS A 112 -1.62 28.55 -3.37
C HIS A 112 -0.46 27.86 -4.09
N PHE A 113 0.78 28.10 -3.66
CA PHE A 113 1.95 27.46 -4.25
C PHE A 113 1.97 25.95 -4.00
N VAL A 114 1.71 25.51 -2.75
CA VAL A 114 1.68 24.09 -2.40
C VAL A 114 0.50 23.38 -3.05
N GLU A 115 -0.70 23.97 -2.98
CA GLU A 115 -1.90 23.41 -3.62
C GLU A 115 -1.79 23.39 -5.14
N GLY A 116 -1.08 24.35 -5.74
CA GLY A 116 -0.75 24.36 -7.17
C GLY A 116 0.17 23.22 -7.61
N LEU A 117 0.83 22.56 -6.67
CA LEU A 117 1.57 21.30 -6.89
C LEU A 117 0.68 20.06 -6.66
N GLU A 118 -0.62 20.24 -6.44
CA GLU A 118 -1.58 19.18 -6.08
C GLU A 118 -1.16 18.43 -4.80
N LEU A 119 -0.73 19.20 -3.79
CA LEU A 119 -0.43 18.73 -2.44
C LEU A 119 -1.32 19.46 -1.42
N ASP A 120 -1.64 18.78 -0.32
CA ASP A 120 -2.32 19.42 0.80
C ASP A 120 -1.35 20.39 1.51
N TRP A 121 -1.84 21.56 1.92
CA TRP A 121 -0.98 22.56 2.58
C TRP A 121 -0.79 22.28 4.07
N GLN A 122 0.46 22.20 4.52
CA GLN A 122 0.84 22.19 5.93
C GLN A 122 1.19 23.60 6.41
N GLN A 123 0.27 24.20 7.14
CA GLN A 123 0.36 25.59 7.59
C GLN A 123 1.47 25.81 8.65
N MET A 124 1.59 24.90 9.61
CA MET A 124 2.42 25.09 10.79
C MET A 124 3.57 24.10 10.82
N THR A 125 4.80 24.61 10.62
CA THR A 125 6.00 23.77 10.62
C THR A 125 7.18 24.48 11.27
N THR A 126 8.24 23.72 11.51
CA THR A 126 9.56 24.29 11.80
C THR A 126 10.30 24.53 10.48
N GLN A 127 11.63 24.35 10.45
CA GLN A 127 12.37 24.30 9.21
C GLN A 127 11.92 23.15 8.29
N ILE A 128 11.52 22.02 8.86
CA ILE A 128 11.09 20.81 8.14
C ILE A 128 9.57 20.64 8.18
N GLU A 129 9.02 19.91 7.22
CA GLU A 129 7.69 19.29 7.35
C GLU A 129 7.78 18.21 8.46
N PRO A 130 6.77 18.05 9.35
CA PRO A 130 6.89 17.18 10.53
C PRO A 130 6.92 15.67 10.25
N HIS A 131 6.59 15.23 9.04
CA HIS A 131 6.61 13.83 8.58
C HIS A 131 5.55 12.91 9.20
N ASP A 132 4.55 13.48 9.88
CA ASP A 132 3.45 12.72 10.49
C ASP A 132 2.62 11.97 9.44
N ASP A 133 2.37 12.61 8.29
CA ASP A 133 1.62 12.03 7.18
C ASP A 133 2.38 10.88 6.51
N LEU A 134 3.72 11.00 6.42
CA LEU A 134 4.57 9.92 5.91
C LEU A 134 4.54 8.71 6.85
N ALA A 135 4.60 8.95 8.17
CA ALA A 135 4.46 7.88 9.16
C ALA A 135 3.09 7.19 9.09
N ALA A 136 2.01 7.98 8.91
CA ALA A 136 0.66 7.44 8.72
C ALA A 136 0.57 6.56 7.46
N LEU A 137 1.17 6.99 6.35
CA LEU A 137 1.21 6.23 5.10
C LEU A 137 1.97 4.91 5.28
N CYS A 138 3.15 4.96 5.90
CA CYS A 138 3.95 3.77 6.21
C CYS A 138 3.17 2.76 7.07
N HIS A 139 2.41 3.23 8.07
CA HIS A 139 1.56 2.35 8.89
C HIS A 139 0.39 1.75 8.12
N ALA A 140 -0.24 2.52 7.22
CA ALA A 140 -1.29 1.99 6.35
C ALA A 140 -0.74 0.89 5.43
N MET A 141 0.44 1.12 4.83
CA MET A 141 1.15 0.13 4.02
C MET A 141 1.55 -1.12 4.81
N ALA A 142 2.06 -0.95 6.04
CA ALA A 142 2.42 -2.10 6.89
C ALA A 142 1.21 -3.00 7.17
N ARG A 143 0.03 -2.40 7.37
CA ARG A 143 -1.23 -3.14 7.57
C ARG A 143 -1.70 -3.83 6.29
N LEU A 144 -1.54 -3.19 5.13
CA LEU A 144 -1.79 -3.81 3.83
C LEU A 144 -0.90 -5.05 3.64
N ASN A 145 0.41 -4.92 3.84
CA ASN A 145 1.36 -6.02 3.72
C ASN A 145 1.06 -7.15 4.71
N THR A 146 0.59 -6.84 5.92
CA THR A 146 0.19 -7.86 6.89
C THR A 146 -0.99 -8.70 6.41
N VAL A 147 -1.94 -8.11 5.66
CA VAL A 147 -3.03 -8.87 5.05
C VAL A 147 -2.50 -9.77 3.92
N LEU A 148 -1.54 -9.31 3.13
CA LEU A 148 -0.90 -10.11 2.07
C LEU A 148 -0.09 -11.27 2.65
N ILE A 149 0.71 -11.05 3.70
CA ILE A 149 1.46 -12.12 4.39
C ILE A 149 0.53 -13.23 4.91
N ASP A 150 -0.65 -12.85 5.42
CA ASP A 150 -1.66 -13.80 5.89
C ASP A 150 -2.23 -14.62 4.72
N LEU A 151 -2.53 -13.96 3.60
CA LEU A 151 -2.95 -14.62 2.35
C LEU A 151 -1.87 -15.59 1.83
N ASP A 152 -0.62 -15.15 1.75
CA ASP A 152 0.49 -15.95 1.20
C ASP A 152 0.70 -17.22 2.01
N ARG A 153 0.60 -17.13 3.34
CA ARG A 153 0.69 -18.29 4.24
C ARG A 153 -0.47 -19.25 4.07
N ASP A 154 -1.70 -18.74 3.93
CA ASP A 154 -2.87 -19.57 3.68
C ASP A 154 -2.80 -20.25 2.32
N LEU A 155 -2.40 -19.53 1.25
CA LEU A 155 -2.21 -20.10 -0.09
C LEU A 155 -1.11 -21.16 -0.12
N TRP A 156 0.01 -20.90 0.55
CA TRP A 156 1.06 -21.91 0.76
C TRP A 156 0.50 -23.17 1.42
N GLY A 157 -0.32 -23.01 2.47
CA GLY A 157 -0.99 -24.10 3.16
C GLY A 157 -1.99 -24.85 2.26
N TYR A 158 -2.79 -24.14 1.47
CA TYR A 158 -3.75 -24.73 0.53
C TYR A 158 -3.06 -25.51 -0.58
N ILE A 159 -1.91 -25.03 -1.08
CA ILE A 159 -1.07 -25.75 -2.04
C ILE A 159 -0.50 -27.02 -1.40
N SER A 160 0.02 -26.92 -0.17
CA SER A 160 0.53 -28.07 0.59
C SER A 160 -0.53 -29.15 0.84
N LEU A 161 -1.79 -28.75 1.08
CA LEU A 161 -2.94 -29.66 1.24
C LEU A 161 -3.53 -30.15 -0.09
N GLY A 162 -3.04 -29.66 -1.24
CA GLY A 162 -3.50 -30.05 -2.56
C GLY A 162 -4.85 -29.46 -2.98
N TYR A 163 -5.32 -28.39 -2.32
CA TYR A 163 -6.50 -27.65 -2.77
C TYR A 163 -6.23 -26.86 -4.04
N PHE A 164 -4.98 -26.41 -4.23
CA PHE A 164 -4.53 -25.79 -5.48
C PHE A 164 -3.42 -26.62 -6.13
N ARG A 165 -3.42 -26.61 -7.47
CA ARG A 165 -2.30 -27.08 -8.28
C ARG A 165 -1.69 -25.88 -8.99
N GLN A 166 -0.39 -25.92 -9.16
CA GLN A 166 0.36 -24.86 -9.83
C GLN A 166 0.55 -25.21 -11.31
N LYS A 167 0.35 -24.22 -12.18
CA LYS A 167 0.63 -24.37 -13.61
C LYS A 167 2.15 -24.35 -13.80
N THR A 168 2.71 -25.36 -14.46
CA THR A 168 4.14 -25.42 -14.77
C THR A 168 4.43 -24.80 -16.13
N VAL A 169 5.56 -24.09 -16.26
CA VAL A 169 6.07 -23.64 -17.55
C VAL A 169 7.17 -24.60 -18.03
N ALA A 170 7.13 -24.97 -19.31
CA ALA A 170 8.13 -25.87 -19.88
C ALA A 170 9.54 -25.27 -19.75
N GLY A 171 10.46 -26.02 -19.14
CA GLY A 171 11.84 -25.59 -18.91
C GLY A 171 12.13 -25.07 -17.50
N GLU A 172 11.10 -24.79 -16.69
CA GLU A 172 11.30 -24.45 -15.27
C GLU A 172 11.72 -25.67 -14.46
N VAL A 173 12.75 -25.49 -13.63
CA VAL A 173 13.27 -26.52 -12.72
C VAL A 173 12.78 -26.22 -11.32
N GLY A 174 11.77 -26.96 -10.84
CA GLY A 174 11.24 -26.76 -9.49
C GLY A 174 12.15 -27.29 -8.38
N SER A 175 13.11 -28.17 -8.69
CA SER A 175 14.21 -28.56 -7.80
C SER A 175 15.36 -29.14 -8.59
N SER A 176 16.59 -28.80 -8.20
CA SER A 176 17.82 -29.34 -8.81
C SER A 176 18.00 -30.86 -8.62
N THR A 177 17.32 -31.45 -7.64
CA THR A 177 17.48 -32.88 -7.28
C THR A 177 16.18 -33.68 -7.32
N MET A 178 15.02 -33.01 -7.35
CA MET A 178 13.70 -33.65 -7.35
C MET A 178 12.90 -33.24 -8.58
N PRO A 179 12.95 -34.00 -9.70
CA PRO A 179 12.36 -33.61 -10.99
C PRO A 179 10.83 -33.54 -10.98
N HIS A 180 10.16 -34.06 -9.95
CA HIS A 180 8.70 -34.02 -9.79
C HIS A 180 8.21 -32.82 -8.96
N LYS A 181 9.13 -32.04 -8.37
CA LYS A 181 8.78 -31.02 -7.37
C LYS A 181 8.34 -29.72 -8.05
N VAL A 182 7.23 -29.16 -7.59
CA VAL A 182 6.71 -27.84 -7.96
C VAL A 182 6.40 -27.09 -6.66
N ASN A 183 7.04 -25.94 -6.43
CA ASN A 183 6.98 -25.20 -5.17
C ASN A 183 6.27 -23.85 -5.36
N PRO A 184 5.53 -23.38 -4.35
CA PRO A 184 4.90 -22.06 -4.36
C PRO A 184 5.91 -20.92 -4.13
N ILE A 185 6.99 -20.87 -4.93
CA ILE A 185 8.12 -19.96 -4.71
C ILE A 185 7.74 -18.48 -4.77
N ASP A 186 6.71 -18.14 -5.56
CA ASP A 186 6.27 -16.76 -5.70
C ASP A 186 5.63 -16.26 -4.40
N PHE A 187 4.81 -17.09 -3.74
CA PHE A 187 4.21 -16.78 -2.43
C PHE A 187 5.21 -16.89 -1.26
N GLU A 188 6.33 -17.59 -1.46
CA GLU A 188 7.44 -17.61 -0.49
C GLU A 188 8.33 -16.36 -0.61
N ASN A 189 8.32 -15.69 -1.77
CA ASN A 189 9.10 -14.50 -2.05
C ASN A 189 8.37 -13.19 -1.72
N SER A 190 7.05 -13.16 -1.88
CA SER A 190 6.20 -11.97 -1.76
C SER A 190 6.12 -11.36 -0.36
#